data_AF-A0A327JX93-F1
#
_entry.id   AF-A0A327JX93-F1
#
_cell.length_a   1.000
_cell.length_b   1.000
_cell.length_c   1.000
_cell.angle_alpha   90.00
_cell.angle_beta   90.00
_cell.angle_gamma   90.00
#
_symmetry.space_group_name_H-M   'P 1'
#
loop_
_entity.id
_entity.type
_entity.pdbx_description
1 polymer ?
#
loop_
_entity_poly.entity_id
_entity_poly.type
_entity_poly.pdbx_seq_one_letter_code
_entity_poly.pdbx_strand_id
1 'polypeptide(L)' 'MANLIAMLFQALSARLGIVTGRNLAELCRDRFPLPVVLVMWVVSEIAAMATDLAEFLGGAIGLALLFDMPLLVGMGITAA' A
#
# COMPACT_ATOMS: atom_id res chain seq x y z
N MET A 1 2.47 3.90 -20.84
CA MET A 1 2.74 5.17 -20.12
C MET A 1 2.68 4.99 -18.61
N ALA A 2 1.56 4.56 -18.00
CA ALA A 2 1.45 4.37 -16.55
C ALA A 2 2.54 3.48 -15.93
N ASN A 3 2.85 2.32 -16.53
CA ASN A 3 3.93 1.45 -16.07
C ASN A 3 5.32 2.12 -16.07
N LEU A 4 5.62 2.95 -17.08
CA LEU A 4 6.90 3.67 -17.14
C LEU A 4 7.02 4.69 -16.00
N ILE A 5 5.93 5.39 -15.72
CA ILE A 5 5.86 6.37 -14.62
C ILE A 5 5.99 5.65 -13.27
N ALA A 6 5.31 4.52 -13.08
CA ALA A 6 5.42 3.72 -11.86
C ALA A 6 6.86 3.22 -11.62
N MET A 7 7.51 2.67 -12.66
CA MET A 7 8.91 2.24 -12.58
C MET A 7 9.85 3.39 -12.24
N LEU A 8 9.62 4.59 -12.80
CA LEU A 8 10.40 5.78 -12.46
C LEU A 8 10.25 6.15 -10.98
N PHE A 9 9.03 6.20 -10.44
CA PHE A 9 8.80 6.54 -9.03
C PHE A 9 9.35 5.49 -8.06
N GLN A 10 9.22 4.21 -8.38
CA GLN A 10 9.81 3.12 -7.59
C GLN A 10 11.34 3.20 -7.59
N ALA A 11 11.95 3.44 -8.75
CA ALA A 11 13.40 3.60 -8.86
C ALA A 11 13.90 4.82 -8.06
N LEU A 12 13.20 5.95 -8.12
CA LEU A 12 13.54 7.15 -7.34
C LEU A 12 13.43 6.89 -5.83
N SER A 13 12.36 6.24 -5.38
CA SER A 13 12.15 5.88 -3.97
C SER A 13 13.25 4.95 -3.46
N ALA A 14 13.61 3.94 -4.26
CA ALA A 14 14.70 3.02 -3.94
C ALA A 14 16.06 3.74 -3.86
N ARG A 15 16.38 4.59 -4.84
CA ARG A 15 17.63 5.35 -4.85
C ARG A 15 17.71 6.33 -3.67
N LEU A 16 16.61 6.99 -3.33
CA LEU A 16 16.53 7.88 -2.19
C LEU A 16 16.81 7.13 -0.88
N GLY A 17 16.20 5.96 -0.68
CA GLY A 17 16.49 5.09 0.47
C GLY A 17 17.94 4.61 0.52
N ILE A 18 18.52 4.21 -0.61
CA ILE A 18 19.92 3.73 -0.68
C ILE A 18 20.92 4.85 -0.38
N VAL A 19 20.72 6.05 -0.92
CA VAL A 19 21.69 7.15 -0.81
C VAL A 19 21.60 7.86 0.54
N THR A 20 20.38 8.06 1.06
CA THR A 20 20.18 8.78 2.33
C THR A 20 20.14 7.85 3.54
N GLY A 21 19.94 6.55 3.35
CA GLY A 21 19.73 5.58 4.42
C GLY A 21 18.41 5.77 5.18
N ARG A 22 17.52 6.63 4.68
CA ARG A 22 16.29 7.08 5.35
C ARG A 22 15.10 6.93 4.44
N ASN A 23 13.92 6.74 5.04
CA ASN A 23 12.70 6.59 4.27
C ASN A 23 12.16 7.96 3.82
N LEU A 24 11.36 7.97 2.75
CA LEU A 24 10.80 9.22 2.19
C LEU A 24 9.97 9.99 3.22
N ALA A 25 9.24 9.27 4.08
CA ALA A 25 8.48 9.86 5.19
C ALA A 25 9.37 10.60 6.21
N GLU A 26 10.56 10.08 6.51
CA GLU A 26 11.49 10.71 7.45
C GLU A 26 12.10 11.99 6.87
N LEU A 27 12.43 11.98 5.58
CA LEU A 27 12.91 13.16 4.87
C LEU A 27 11.84 14.24 4.72
N CYS A 28 10.58 13.84 4.48
CA CYS A 28 9.45 14.76 4.51
C CYS A 28 9.24 15.36 5.90
N ARG A 29 9.36 14.54 6.96
CA ARG A 29 9.24 15.02 8.35
C ARG A 29 10.28 16.07 8.71
N ASP A 30 11.51 15.94 8.23
CA ASP A 30 12.58 16.91 8.50
C ASP A 30 12.42 18.21 7.73
N ARG A 31 11.73 18.18 6.57
CA ARG A 31 11.65 19.31 5.66
C ARG A 31 10.34 20.10 5.74
N PHE A 32 9.27 19.48 6.22
CA PHE A 32 7.93 20.08 6.29
C PHE A 32 7.50 20.37 7.73
N PRO A 33 6.63 21.38 7.94
CA PRO A 33 6.08 21.66 9.25
C PRO A 33 5.15 20.52 9.71
N LEU A 34 5.14 20.27 11.02
CA LEU A 34 4.39 19.20 11.69
C LEU A 34 2.95 18.97 11.20
N PRO A 35 2.10 20.00 10.98
CA PRO A 35 0.73 19.78 10.49
C PRO A 35 0.68 19.09 9.12
N VAL A 36 1.60 19.42 8.20
CA VAL A 36 1.64 18.81 6.86
C VAL A 36 2.04 17.35 6.94
N VAL A 37 3.03 17.04 7.77
CA VAL A 37 3.50 15.67 8.02
C VAL A 37 2.37 14.81 8.58
N LEU A 38 1.56 15.35 9.49
CA LEU A 38 0.45 14.65 10.10
C LEU A 38 -0.66 14.35 9.08
N VAL A 39 -0.98 15.30 8.19
CA VAL A 39 -1.91 15.08 7.07
C VAL A 39 -1.38 14.01 6.11
N MET A 40 -0.10 14.07 5.73
CA MET A 40 0.52 13.06 4.86
C MET A 40 0.47 11.67 5.50
N TRP A 41 0.69 11.58 6.81
CA TRP A 41 0.59 10.34 7.57
C TRP A 41 -0.84 9.78 7.54
N VAL A 42 -1.86 10.59 7.84
CA VAL A 42 -3.27 10.15 7.79
C VAL A 42 -3.65 9.64 6.39
N VAL A 43 -3.27 10.36 5.33
CA VAL A 43 -3.58 9.94 3.95
C VAL A 43 -2.88 8.62 3.61
N SER A 44 -1.63 8.46 4.02
CA SER A 44 -0.86 7.22 3.79
C SER A 44 -1.48 6.04 4.52
N GLU A 45 -1.92 6.23 5.77
CA GLU A 45 -2.59 5.21 6.57
C GLU A 45 -3.91 4.76 5.93
N ILE A 46 -4.73 5.70 5.48
CA ILE A 46 -6.00 5.41 4.79
C ILE A 46 -5.74 4.65 3.49
N ALA A 47 -4.72 5.03 2.72
CA ALA A 47 -4.36 4.36 1.48
C ALA A 47 -3.87 2.92 1.71
N ALA A 48 -3.10 2.68 2.78
CA ALA A 48 -2.67 1.35 3.18
C ALA A 48 -3.89 0.48 3.54
N MET A 49 -4.77 0.96 4.42
CA MET A 49 -5.99 0.23 4.80
C MET A 49 -6.90 -0.08 3.60
N ALA A 50 -7.01 0.83 2.64
CA ALA A 50 -7.79 0.60 1.42
C ALA A 50 -7.18 -0.50 0.54
N THR A 51 -5.84 -0.57 0.48
CA THR A 51 -5.12 -1.61 -0.28
C THR A 51 -5.30 -2.97 0.39
N ASP A 52 -5.11 -3.06 1.71
CA ASP A 52 -5.32 -4.29 2.48
C ASP A 52 -6.76 -4.81 2.31
N LEU A 53 -7.75 -3.91 2.36
CA LEU A 53 -9.16 -4.27 2.15
C LEU A 53 -9.41 -4.81 0.73
N ALA A 54 -8.81 -4.20 -0.28
CA ALA A 54 -8.95 -4.64 -1.67
C ALA A 54 -8.27 -6.00 -1.91
N GLU A 55 -7.10 -6.23 -1.32
CA GLU A 55 -6.41 -7.53 -1.37
C GLU A 55 -7.23 -8.62 -0.69
N PHE A 56 -7.81 -8.33 0.49
CA PHE A 56 -8.67 -9.25 1.22
C PHE A 56 -9.94 -9.63 0.43
N LEU A 57 -10.68 -8.62 -0.06
CA LEU A 57 -11.89 -8.86 -0.87
C LEU A 57 -11.58 -9.60 -2.17
N GLY A 58 -10.52 -9.18 -2.86
CA GLY A 58 -10.08 -9.81 -4.11
C GLY A 58 -9.67 -11.27 -3.89
N GLY A 59 -8.94 -11.55 -2.82
CA GLY A 59 -8.54 -12.91 -2.43
C GLY A 59 -9.75 -13.79 -2.11
N ALA A 60 -10.68 -13.30 -1.29
CA ALA A 60 -11.88 -14.04 -0.92
C ALA A 60 -12.78 -14.34 -2.13
N ILE A 61 -13.00 -13.37 -3.02
CA ILE A 61 -13.79 -13.56 -4.24
C ILE A 61 -13.04 -14.50 -5.22
N GLY A 62 -11.73 -14.33 -5.37
CA GLY A 62 -10.91 -15.19 -6.24
C GLY A 62 -10.93 -16.66 -5.81
N LEU A 63 -10.81 -16.93 -4.51
CA LEU A 63 -10.95 -18.27 -3.93
C LEU A 63 -12.35 -18.83 -4.13
N ALA A 64 -13.39 -18.03 -3.90
CA ALA A 64 -14.77 -18.45 -4.11
C ALA A 64 -15.04 -18.86 -5.56
N LEU A 65 -14.50 -18.11 -6.53
CA LEU A 65 -14.67 -18.41 -7.96
C LEU A 65 -13.83 -19.61 -8.43
N LEU A 66 -12.61 -19.77 -7.92
CA LEU A 66 -11.71 -20.84 -8.37
C LEU A 66 -12.14 -22.22 -7.87
N PHE A 67 -12.71 -22.29 -6.66
CA PHE A 67 -13.10 -23.54 -6.02
C PHE A 67 -14.61 -23.73 -5.88
N ASP A 68 -15.40 -22.82 -6.45
CA ASP A 68 -16.88 -22.77 -6.36
C ASP A 68 -17.39 -22.89 -4.92
N MET A 69 -16.64 -22.30 -3.98
CA MET A 69 -16.88 -22.39 -2.54
C MET A 69 -17.74 -21.21 -2.04
N PRO A 70 -18.55 -21.39 -0.99
CA PRO A 70 -19.31 -20.30 -0.39
C PRO A 70 -18.36 -19.18 0.07
N LEU A 71 -18.72 -17.93 -0.22
CA LEU A 71 -17.93 -16.73 0.14
C LEU A 71 -17.52 -16.70 1.62
N LEU A 72 -18.35 -17.21 2.53
CA LEU A 72 -18.02 -17.32 3.96
C LEU A 72 -16.78 -18.18 4.23
N VAL A 73 -16.59 -19.27 3.48
CA VAL A 73 -15.43 -20.17 3.60
C VAL A 73 -14.20 -19.52 2.97
N GLY A 74 -14.36 -18.87 1.82
CA GLY A 74 -13.29 -18.10 1.17
C GLY A 74 -12.77 -16.96 2.05
N MET A 75 -13.67 -16.19 2.66
CA MET A 75 -13.32 -15.15 3.64
C MET A 75 -12.63 -15.75 4.88
N GLY A 76 -13.10 -16.89 5.39
CA GLY A 76 -12.48 -17.56 6.53
C GLY A 76 -11.05 -18.04 6.27
N ILE A 77 -10.73 -18.45 5.04
CA ILE A 77 -9.36 -18.85 4.65
C ILE A 77 -8.47 -17.64 4.38
N THR A 78 -9.02 -16.55 3.81
CA THR A 78 -8.24 -15.34 3.51
C THR A 78 -7.99 -14.49 4.77
N ALA A 79 -8.83 -14.65 5.81
CA ALA A 79 -8.70 -13.98 7.11
C ALA A 79 -7.88 -14.77 8.14
N ALA A 80 -7.62 -16.06 7.89
CA ALA A 80 -6.81 -16.93 8.74
C ALA A 80 -5.33 -16.91 8.33
#